data_AF-A0A960GEH5-F1
#
_entry.id   AF-A0A960GEH5-F1
#
_cell.length_a   1.000
_cell.length_b   1.000
_cell.length_c   1.000
_cell.angle_alpha   90.00
_cell.angle_beta   90.00
_cell.angle_gamma   90.00
#
_symmetry.space_group_name_H-M   'P 1'
#
loop_
_entity.id
_entity.type
_entity.pdbx_description
1 polymer ?
#
loop_
_entity_poly.entity_id
_entity_poly.type
_entity_poly.pdbx_seq_one_letter_code
_entity_poly.pdbx_strand_id
1 'polypeptide(L)'
;MRRLIATMSVAGVLLAGVAMTSAAAGEVEGQRLQRADATVVGAAASRNLFNGVWDTNHGRITFLQVGADVLGTYPWSGAGLIRGEVKGTRMSGTWTDGQGNGTYRINLKQRGLFKGKYWDANGDFIGRWKGEQKKRTAKLRFKGYADNVRVADGLQGDWQLGKARIQGRVKFSDKGTFTGAARDTDDQYYTDDHSINVQVTEVRNIAVSSRGLTFTLGVRVVNTARPDICPVGSTGTITVADNPVLVSSSNTKPQNSDSIASTYDGANCPTHTHGWNNTDGGVRTSPTWGGFPGGGQWAVVTL
;
A
#
# COMPACT_ATOMS: atom_id res chain seq x y z
N MET A 1 0.07 -52.93 6.24
CA MET A 1 -0.90 -53.25 7.32
C MET A 1 -0.67 -52.29 8.48
N ARG A 2 -1.76 -51.72 9.03
CA ARG A 2 -2.04 -51.24 10.41
C ARG A 2 -0.83 -51.20 11.37
N ARG A 3 -0.61 -50.24 12.27
CA ARG A 3 -1.30 -49.06 12.86
C ARG A 3 -0.23 -48.46 13.82
N LEU A 4 -0.24 -47.17 14.11
CA LEU A 4 -0.46 -46.67 15.48
C LEU A 4 -0.47 -45.14 15.55
N ILE A 5 -1.52 -44.68 16.21
CA ILE A 5 -1.92 -43.31 16.53
C ILE A 5 -1.23 -42.93 17.84
N ALA A 6 -0.73 -41.71 17.96
CA ALA A 6 -0.43 -41.09 19.25
C ALA A 6 -1.17 -39.76 19.33
N THR A 7 -2.28 -39.79 20.07
CA THR A 7 -3.08 -38.66 20.52
C THR A 7 -2.41 -38.09 21.77
N MET A 8 -2.07 -36.80 21.80
CA MET A 8 -1.79 -36.10 23.06
C MET A 8 -2.95 -35.16 23.36
N SER A 9 -3.73 -35.54 24.37
CA SER A 9 -4.68 -34.68 25.07
C SER A 9 -3.95 -34.04 26.25
N VAL A 10 -4.05 -32.72 26.40
CA VAL A 10 -3.81 -32.04 27.68
C VAL A 10 -5.05 -31.23 28.00
N ALA A 11 -5.79 -31.71 28.99
CA ALA A 11 -6.81 -30.97 29.71
C ALA A 11 -6.17 -30.45 31.00
N GLY A 12 -6.45 -29.20 31.38
CA GLY A 12 -5.87 -28.63 32.59
C GLY A 12 -6.36 -27.24 33.00
N VAL A 13 -7.54 -27.23 33.64
CA VAL A 13 -7.92 -26.41 34.82
C VAL A 13 -8.46 -24.97 34.62
N LEU A 14 -9.53 -24.78 35.39
CA LEU A 14 -10.48 -23.69 35.59
C LEU A 14 -9.96 -22.50 36.44
N LEU A 15 -10.52 -21.32 36.12
CA LEU A 15 -11.07 -20.24 36.97
C LEU A 15 -10.33 -19.77 38.24
N ALA A 16 -10.04 -18.46 38.27
CA ALA A 16 -10.28 -17.61 39.44
C ALA A 16 -10.61 -16.18 38.98
N GLY A 17 -11.70 -15.63 39.52
CA GLY A 17 -12.25 -14.33 39.16
C GLY A 17 -11.45 -13.14 39.70
N VAL A 18 -11.55 -12.01 38.99
CA VAL A 18 -11.08 -10.71 39.48
C VAL A 18 -12.28 -9.99 40.06
N ALA A 19 -12.24 -9.79 41.38
CA ALA A 19 -13.16 -8.93 42.10
C ALA A 19 -12.87 -7.45 41.79
N MET A 20 -13.89 -6.71 41.36
CA MET A 20 -13.84 -5.25 41.35
C MET A 20 -13.98 -4.74 42.78
N THR A 21 -12.89 -4.19 43.32
CA THR A 21 -12.93 -3.36 44.52
C THR A 21 -12.96 -1.89 44.09
N SER A 22 -14.04 -1.21 44.44
CA SER A 22 -14.12 0.25 44.45
C SER A 22 -13.67 0.73 45.83
N ALA A 23 -12.72 1.67 45.87
CA ALA A 23 -12.43 2.41 47.08
C ALA A 23 -11.76 3.76 46.79
N ALA A 24 -12.40 4.78 47.36
CA ALA A 24 -11.85 5.98 47.97
C ALA A 24 -11.08 7.00 47.10
N ALA A 25 -11.74 8.14 46.93
CA ALA A 25 -11.08 9.43 46.77
C ALA A 25 -10.18 9.69 47.98
N GLY A 26 -8.87 9.69 47.75
CA GLY A 26 -7.85 10.16 48.67
C GLY A 26 -7.23 11.43 48.08
N GLU A 27 -7.37 12.52 48.81
CA GLU A 27 -6.72 13.82 48.59
C GLU A 27 -5.21 13.64 48.79
N VAL A 28 -4.41 13.84 47.74
CA VAL A 28 -2.94 13.79 47.81
C VAL A 28 -2.36 15.17 47.56
N GLU A 29 -1.83 15.68 48.66
CA GLU A 29 -1.02 16.85 48.88
C GLU A 29 0.26 16.87 48.01
N GLY A 30 0.42 17.93 47.21
CA GLY A 30 1.72 18.60 47.05
C GLY A 30 2.91 17.85 46.45
N GLN A 31 2.76 17.03 45.41
CA GLN A 31 3.92 16.63 44.59
C GLN A 31 4.24 17.71 43.54
N ARG A 32 5.25 18.51 43.88
CA ARG A 32 5.96 19.44 42.98
C ARG A 32 6.44 18.67 41.75
N LEU A 33 5.69 18.80 40.65
CA LEU A 33 6.05 18.29 39.32
C LEU A 33 7.43 18.85 38.93
N GLN A 34 8.47 18.05 39.12
CA GLN A 34 9.72 18.26 38.44
C GLN A 34 9.43 18.04 36.95
N ARG A 35 9.35 19.15 36.21
CA ARG A 35 9.40 19.15 34.75
C ARG A 35 10.67 18.39 34.36
N ALA A 36 10.53 17.13 33.97
CA ALA A 36 11.53 16.49 33.16
C ALA A 36 11.58 17.32 31.87
N ASP A 37 12.66 18.09 31.71
CA ASP A 37 13.05 18.65 30.43
C ASP A 37 13.36 17.45 29.52
N ALA A 38 12.30 16.88 28.94
CA ALA A 38 12.39 16.01 27.79
C ALA A 38 13.04 16.86 26.71
N THR A 39 14.35 16.74 26.59
CA THR A 39 15.09 17.21 25.44
C THR A 39 14.53 16.44 24.26
N VAL A 40 13.52 17.03 23.62
CA VAL A 40 13.09 16.65 22.28
C VAL A 40 14.29 16.98 21.42
N VAL A 41 15.24 16.05 21.32
CA VAL A 41 16.28 16.08 20.30
C VAL A 41 15.48 16.07 19.01
N GLY A 42 15.29 17.26 18.44
CA GLY A 42 14.48 17.44 17.24
C GLY A 42 15.08 16.55 16.18
N ALA A 43 14.47 15.39 15.96
CA ALA A 43 14.84 14.48 14.90
C ALA A 43 14.64 15.30 13.63
N ALA A 44 15.74 15.85 13.13
CA ALA A 44 15.74 16.63 11.91
C ALA A 44 15.01 15.79 10.87
N ALA A 45 13.85 16.29 10.42
CA ALA A 45 12.93 15.54 9.57
C ALA A 45 13.76 14.82 8.50
N SER A 46 13.77 13.47 8.56
CA SER A 46 14.68 12.69 7.73
C SER A 46 14.34 13.03 6.28
N ARG A 47 15.31 13.62 5.58
CA ARG A 47 15.11 13.95 4.17
C ARG A 47 14.89 12.64 3.43
N ASN A 48 13.92 12.62 2.52
CA ASN A 48 13.68 11.47 1.66
C ASN A 48 14.66 11.52 0.47
N LEU A 49 15.94 11.34 0.76
CA LEU A 49 17.06 11.56 -0.16
C LEU A 49 16.98 10.68 -1.41
N PHE A 50 16.31 9.53 -1.32
CA PHE A 50 16.21 8.57 -2.41
C PHE A 50 14.97 8.79 -3.30
N ASN A 51 14.01 9.64 -2.91
CA ASN A 51 12.77 9.84 -3.68
C ASN A 51 13.00 10.26 -5.14
N GLY A 52 12.35 9.55 -6.06
CA GLY A 52 12.17 9.93 -7.45
C GLY A 52 12.79 8.98 -8.46
N VAL A 53 13.12 9.49 -9.63
CA VAL A 53 13.52 8.69 -10.79
C VAL A 53 15.03 8.78 -10.97
N TRP A 54 15.67 7.62 -11.11
CA TRP A 54 17.11 7.44 -11.21
C TRP A 54 17.45 6.70 -12.50
N ASP A 55 18.38 7.24 -13.28
CA ASP A 55 18.98 6.49 -14.37
C ASP A 55 20.20 5.75 -13.81
N THR A 56 20.22 4.42 -13.94
CA THR A 56 21.27 3.56 -13.40
C THR A 56 21.95 2.76 -14.50
N ASN A 57 23.07 2.11 -14.17
CA ASN A 57 23.72 1.18 -15.10
C ASN A 57 22.93 -0.13 -15.35
N HIS A 58 21.76 -0.29 -14.72
CA HIS A 58 20.84 -1.43 -14.88
C HIS A 58 19.46 -0.97 -15.40
N GLY A 59 19.40 0.24 -15.95
CA GLY A 59 18.16 0.86 -16.42
C GLY A 59 17.58 1.88 -15.44
N ARG A 60 16.41 2.40 -15.78
CA ARG A 60 15.71 3.43 -15.01
C ARG A 60 14.96 2.82 -13.84
N ILE A 61 15.04 3.48 -12.69
CA ILE A 61 14.45 3.02 -11.44
C ILE A 61 13.69 4.17 -10.80
N THR A 62 12.50 3.90 -10.27
CA THR A 62 11.80 4.84 -9.41
C THR A 62 11.98 4.39 -7.98
N PHE A 63 12.50 5.25 -7.10
CA PHE A 63 12.55 5.03 -5.66
C PHE A 63 11.48 5.86 -4.95
N LEU A 64 10.79 5.24 -4.00
CA LEU A 64 9.91 5.85 -3.04
C LEU A 64 10.43 5.55 -1.63
N GLN A 65 10.92 6.59 -0.97
CA GLN A 65 11.32 6.61 0.43
C GLN A 65 10.23 7.27 1.28
N VAL A 66 9.88 6.64 2.39
CA VAL A 66 9.06 7.23 3.45
C VAL A 66 9.67 6.85 4.80
N GLY A 67 10.18 7.86 5.52
CA GLY A 67 10.93 7.60 6.74
C GLY A 67 12.23 6.86 6.42
N ALA A 68 12.43 5.70 7.05
CA ALA A 68 13.58 4.84 6.79
C ALA A 68 13.35 3.87 5.63
N ASP A 69 12.11 3.53 5.30
CA ASP A 69 11.81 2.51 4.31
C ASP A 69 11.92 3.06 2.88
N VAL A 70 12.48 2.25 1.98
CA VAL A 70 12.56 2.52 0.55
C VAL A 70 12.01 1.35 -0.24
N LEU A 71 11.18 1.69 -1.22
CA LEU A 71 10.81 0.83 -2.31
C LEU A 71 11.43 1.35 -3.61
N GLY A 72 11.78 0.47 -4.52
CA GLY A 72 11.95 0.86 -5.92
C GLY A 72 11.40 -0.15 -6.90
N THR A 73 11.06 0.33 -8.08
CA THR A 73 10.65 -0.49 -9.23
C THR A 73 11.62 -0.27 -10.37
N TYR A 74 11.96 -1.34 -11.09
CA TYR A 74 12.75 -1.26 -12.31
C TYR A 74 12.16 -2.16 -13.41
N PRO A 75 12.07 -1.68 -14.65
CA PRO A 75 11.32 -2.38 -15.70
C PRO A 75 12.09 -3.56 -16.33
N TRP A 76 13.33 -3.82 -15.91
CA TRP A 76 14.15 -4.87 -16.51
C TRP A 76 13.58 -6.27 -16.19
N SER A 77 13.33 -7.07 -17.22
CA SER A 77 12.88 -8.48 -17.13
C SER A 77 11.53 -8.77 -16.45
N GLY A 78 10.60 -7.80 -16.43
CA GLY A 78 9.21 -8.06 -16.01
C GLY A 78 8.87 -7.65 -14.58
N ALA A 79 9.13 -6.38 -14.24
CA ALA A 79 8.83 -5.74 -12.95
C ALA A 79 9.75 -6.16 -11.79
N GLY A 80 11.01 -5.75 -11.89
CA GLY A 80 11.94 -5.86 -10.79
C GLY A 80 11.56 -4.95 -9.61
N LEU A 81 11.76 -5.46 -8.41
CA LEU A 81 11.41 -4.82 -7.14
C LEU A 81 12.66 -4.64 -6.29
N ILE A 82 12.77 -3.48 -5.64
CA ILE A 82 13.85 -3.12 -4.73
C ILE A 82 13.23 -2.73 -3.40
N ARG A 83 13.79 -3.24 -2.30
CA ARG A 83 13.36 -2.91 -0.94
C ARG A 83 14.55 -2.54 -0.12
N GLY A 84 14.42 -1.61 0.81
CA GLY A 84 15.51 -1.32 1.71
C GLY A 84 15.17 -0.36 2.81
N GLU A 85 16.18 -0.14 3.64
CA GLU A 85 16.17 0.77 4.75
C GLU A 85 17.27 1.82 4.54
N VAL A 86 16.99 3.06 4.91
CA VAL A 86 17.88 4.22 4.83
C VAL A 86 18.42 4.55 6.22
N LYS A 87 19.74 4.55 6.33
CA LYS A 87 20.48 5.03 7.51
C LYS A 87 21.42 6.15 7.08
N GLY A 88 20.99 7.39 7.28
CA GLY A 88 21.70 8.58 6.80
C GLY A 88 21.75 8.62 5.28
N THR A 89 22.96 8.52 4.71
CA THR A 89 23.18 8.52 3.24
C THR A 89 23.24 7.12 2.63
N ARG A 90 23.13 6.08 3.45
CA ARG A 90 23.24 4.69 3.03
C ARG A 90 21.86 4.07 2.91
N MET A 91 21.67 3.29 1.85
CA MET A 91 20.46 2.49 1.64
C MET A 91 20.89 1.05 1.37
N SER A 92 20.22 0.10 2.01
CA SER A 92 20.50 -1.32 1.86
C SER A 92 19.24 -2.14 1.95
N GLY A 93 19.20 -3.28 1.26
CA GLY A 93 18.11 -4.22 1.37
C GLY A 93 18.17 -5.28 0.28
N THR A 94 17.01 -5.65 -0.27
CA THR A 94 16.86 -6.76 -1.21
C THR A 94 16.39 -6.29 -2.58
N TRP A 95 16.73 -7.04 -3.61
CA TRP A 95 16.21 -6.87 -4.96
C TRP A 95 15.66 -8.21 -5.47
N THR A 96 14.66 -8.16 -6.35
CA THR A 96 14.08 -9.32 -7.03
C THR A 96 13.70 -8.95 -8.45
N ASP A 97 13.88 -9.83 -9.42
CA ASP A 97 13.30 -9.75 -10.76
C ASP A 97 12.95 -11.14 -11.29
N GLY A 98 12.58 -11.23 -12.58
CA GLY A 98 12.28 -12.49 -13.24
C GLY A 98 13.49 -13.42 -13.41
N GLN A 99 14.72 -12.97 -13.12
CA GLN A 99 15.95 -13.74 -13.28
C GLN A 99 16.54 -14.18 -11.94
N GLY A 100 16.25 -13.46 -10.85
CA GLY A 100 16.74 -13.84 -9.54
C GLY A 100 16.37 -12.88 -8.43
N ASN A 101 17.07 -13.03 -7.31
CA ASN A 101 16.97 -12.15 -6.17
C ASN A 101 18.32 -12.03 -5.47
N GLY A 102 18.43 -11.06 -4.56
CA GLY A 102 19.62 -10.90 -3.75
C GLY A 102 19.59 -9.66 -2.88
N THR A 103 20.77 -9.17 -2.50
CA THR A 103 20.93 -8.01 -1.61
C THR A 103 21.71 -6.89 -2.27
N TYR A 104 21.58 -5.67 -1.74
CA TYR A 104 22.36 -4.53 -2.19
C TYR A 104 22.72 -3.58 -1.05
N ARG A 105 23.75 -2.77 -1.30
CA ARG A 105 24.16 -1.64 -0.46
C ARG A 105 24.59 -0.49 -1.36
N ILE A 106 23.88 0.63 -1.30
CA ILE A 106 24.23 1.87 -2.00
C ILE A 106 24.48 3.00 -0.99
N ASN A 107 25.28 3.97 -1.41
CA ASN A 107 25.55 5.18 -0.65
C ASN A 107 25.48 6.39 -1.57
N LEU A 108 24.78 7.43 -1.12
CA LEU A 108 24.80 8.73 -1.78
C LEU A 108 26.20 9.33 -1.64
N LYS A 109 26.81 9.66 -2.78
CA LYS A 109 28.09 10.37 -2.82
C LYS A 109 27.88 11.87 -2.70
N GLN A 110 26.84 12.33 -3.38
CA GLN A 110 26.32 13.68 -3.32
C GLN A 110 24.84 13.61 -3.66
N ARG A 111 24.13 14.73 -3.51
CA ARG A 111 22.71 14.80 -3.85
C ARG A 111 22.51 14.39 -5.31
N GLY A 112 21.64 13.41 -5.52
CA GLY A 112 21.32 12.90 -6.85
C GLY A 112 22.37 11.98 -7.48
N LEU A 113 23.36 11.49 -6.73
CA LEU A 113 24.32 10.50 -7.23
C LEU A 113 24.60 9.43 -6.16
N PHE A 114 24.36 8.17 -6.49
CA PHE A 114 24.75 7.04 -5.63
C PHE A 114 25.76 6.11 -6.31
N LYS A 115 26.52 5.41 -5.46
CA LYS A 115 27.35 4.25 -5.83
C LYS A 115 27.15 3.13 -4.81
N GLY A 116 27.25 1.90 -5.24
CA GLY A 116 27.04 0.74 -4.39
C GLY A 116 27.44 -0.57 -5.03
N LYS A 117 27.02 -1.65 -4.38
CA LYS A 117 27.28 -3.05 -4.72
C LYS A 117 26.00 -3.85 -4.54
N TYR A 118 25.90 -4.96 -5.26
CA TYR A 118 24.82 -5.94 -5.11
C TYR A 118 25.36 -7.37 -5.24
N TRP A 119 24.64 -8.27 -4.58
CA TRP A 119 24.93 -9.68 -4.44
C TRP A 119 23.69 -10.48 -4.82
N ASP A 120 23.85 -11.74 -5.22
CA ASP A 120 22.74 -12.66 -5.47
C ASP A 120 22.18 -13.28 -4.18
N ALA A 121 21.32 -14.28 -4.33
CA ALA A 121 20.67 -15.01 -3.25
C ALA A 121 21.66 -15.81 -2.39
N ASN A 122 22.80 -16.23 -2.96
CA ASN A 122 23.84 -16.98 -2.25
C ASN A 122 24.82 -16.03 -1.51
N GLY A 123 24.71 -14.73 -1.76
CA GLY A 123 25.62 -13.72 -1.23
C GLY A 123 26.87 -13.54 -2.09
N ASP A 124 26.89 -14.09 -3.30
CA ASP A 124 28.00 -13.93 -4.24
C ASP A 124 27.98 -12.52 -4.83
N PHE A 125 29.16 -11.93 -4.96
CA PHE A 125 29.28 -10.58 -5.49
C PHE A 125 29.00 -10.56 -6.99
N ILE A 126 27.91 -9.93 -7.39
CA ILE A 126 27.53 -9.82 -8.81
C ILE A 126 28.11 -8.57 -9.45
N GLY A 127 28.06 -7.42 -8.77
CA GLY A 127 28.57 -6.21 -9.40
C GLY A 127 28.40 -4.91 -8.64
N ARG A 128 28.73 -3.84 -9.35
CA ARG A 128 28.60 -2.45 -8.87
C ARG A 128 27.30 -1.83 -9.39
N TRP A 129 26.73 -0.95 -8.58
CA TRP A 129 25.53 -0.21 -8.92
C TRP A 129 25.79 1.28 -8.80
N LYS A 130 25.48 2.04 -9.85
CA LYS A 130 25.58 3.51 -9.87
C LYS A 130 24.30 4.08 -10.43
N GLY A 131 23.86 5.21 -9.89
CA GLY A 131 22.67 5.89 -10.38
C GLY A 131 22.76 7.40 -10.21
N GLU A 132 22.14 8.09 -11.16
CA GLU A 132 21.99 9.55 -11.20
C GLU A 132 20.50 9.91 -11.18
N GLN A 133 20.12 10.79 -10.26
CA GLN A 133 18.74 11.20 -10.07
C GLN A 133 18.32 12.17 -11.18
N LYS A 134 17.35 11.77 -11.99
CA LYS A 134 16.75 12.61 -13.03
C LYS A 134 15.53 13.38 -12.55
N LYS A 135 14.78 12.83 -11.59
CA LYS A 135 13.65 13.50 -10.96
C LYS A 135 13.68 13.29 -9.46
N ARG A 136 13.38 14.33 -8.69
CA ARG A 136 13.34 14.30 -7.21
C ARG A 136 11.97 13.95 -6.64
N THR A 137 11.09 13.42 -7.50
CA THR A 137 9.70 13.16 -7.15
C THR A 137 9.28 11.80 -7.64
N ALA A 138 8.70 11.00 -6.76
CA ALA A 138 8.02 9.76 -7.11
C ALA A 138 6.51 10.02 -7.28
N LYS A 139 5.82 9.21 -8.07
CA LYS A 139 4.40 9.40 -8.38
C LYS A 139 3.65 8.07 -8.26
N LEU A 140 2.90 7.91 -7.18
CA LEU A 140 1.91 6.85 -7.10
C LEU A 140 0.66 7.25 -7.90
N ARG A 141 0.16 6.33 -8.72
CA ARG A 141 -1.13 6.42 -9.42
C ARG A 141 -1.88 5.15 -9.13
N PHE A 142 -3.18 5.27 -8.90
CA PHE A 142 -4.03 4.11 -8.71
C PHE A 142 -5.39 4.32 -9.37
N LYS A 143 -5.98 3.24 -9.85
CA LYS A 143 -7.35 3.17 -10.37
C LYS A 143 -7.99 1.89 -9.88
N GLY A 144 -9.13 2.00 -9.21
CA GLY A 144 -10.00 0.91 -8.81
C GLY A 144 -11.23 0.91 -9.68
N TYR A 145 -11.58 -0.26 -10.16
CA TYR A 145 -12.71 -0.53 -11.02
C TYR A 145 -13.67 -1.41 -10.20
N ALA A 146 -14.94 -1.07 -10.20
CA ALA A 146 -15.97 -1.94 -9.67
C ALA A 146 -17.15 -1.90 -10.62
N ASP A 147 -17.47 -3.08 -11.13
CA ASP A 147 -18.83 -3.42 -11.51
C ASP A 147 -19.28 -4.52 -10.55
N ASN A 148 -20.53 -4.47 -10.10
CA ASN A 148 -21.09 -5.33 -9.06
C ASN A 148 -21.28 -6.81 -9.48
N VAL A 149 -20.43 -7.28 -10.40
CA VAL A 149 -20.50 -8.56 -11.08
C VAL A 149 -19.12 -9.22 -10.99
N ARG A 150 -19.05 -10.54 -11.16
CA ARG A 150 -17.79 -11.28 -11.25
C ARG A 150 -17.36 -11.36 -12.72
N VAL A 151 -16.08 -11.13 -13.03
CA VAL A 151 -15.53 -11.37 -14.38
C VAL A 151 -15.55 -12.89 -14.65
N ALA A 152 -16.12 -13.31 -15.79
CA ALA A 152 -16.04 -14.70 -16.22
C ALA A 152 -14.67 -15.03 -16.83
N ASP A 153 -14.23 -16.29 -16.71
CA ASP A 153 -13.02 -16.78 -17.37
C ASP A 153 -13.05 -16.44 -18.88
N GLY A 154 -11.95 -15.87 -19.38
CA GLY A 154 -11.76 -15.61 -20.82
C GLY A 154 -12.18 -14.22 -21.32
N LEU A 155 -12.59 -13.30 -20.45
CA LEU A 155 -12.94 -11.92 -20.82
C LEU A 155 -11.80 -10.95 -20.41
N GLN A 156 -11.20 -10.24 -21.39
CA GLN A 156 -10.04 -9.36 -21.17
C GLN A 156 -10.07 -8.02 -21.95
N GLY A 157 -9.97 -6.90 -21.23
CA GLY A 157 -9.60 -5.57 -21.73
C GLY A 157 -10.09 -4.41 -20.84
N ASP A 158 -9.42 -3.24 -20.88
CA ASP A 158 -9.82 -2.02 -20.14
C ASP A 158 -11.30 -1.64 -20.33
N TRP A 159 -11.88 -2.01 -21.47
CA TRP A 159 -13.27 -1.77 -21.85
C TRP A 159 -14.29 -2.67 -21.11
N GLN A 160 -13.85 -3.76 -20.46
CA GLN A 160 -14.69 -4.70 -19.71
C GLN A 160 -14.61 -4.50 -18.19
N LEU A 161 -13.83 -3.53 -17.72
CA LEU A 161 -13.66 -3.25 -16.29
C LEU A 161 -14.71 -2.26 -15.76
N GLY A 162 -15.65 -1.82 -16.61
CA GLY A 162 -16.55 -0.71 -16.29
C GLY A 162 -15.80 0.61 -16.13
N LYS A 163 -16.46 1.63 -15.55
CA LYS A 163 -15.81 2.90 -15.22
C LYS A 163 -14.96 2.74 -13.96
N ALA A 164 -13.78 3.37 -13.95
CA ALA A 164 -12.98 3.46 -12.74
C ALA A 164 -13.76 4.23 -11.67
N ARG A 165 -14.05 3.59 -10.54
CA ARG A 165 -14.77 4.19 -9.42
C ARG A 165 -13.87 5.07 -8.61
N ILE A 166 -12.77 4.50 -8.13
CA ILE A 166 -11.77 5.26 -7.39
C ILE A 166 -10.53 5.47 -8.25
N GLN A 167 -10.03 6.69 -8.30
CA GLN A 167 -8.75 6.97 -8.94
C GLN A 167 -8.01 8.06 -8.18
N GLY A 168 -6.71 7.90 -8.05
CA GLY A 168 -5.91 8.88 -7.32
C GLY A 168 -4.48 8.98 -7.81
N ARG A 169 -3.85 10.07 -7.39
CA ARG A 169 -2.45 10.36 -7.67
C ARG A 169 -1.83 10.96 -6.44
N VAL A 170 -0.66 10.46 -6.05
CA VAL A 170 0.14 10.99 -4.95
C VAL A 170 1.54 11.28 -5.46
N LYS A 171 2.01 12.51 -5.25
CA LYS A 171 3.36 12.94 -5.57
C LYS A 171 4.15 13.06 -4.29
N PHE A 172 5.28 12.37 -4.22
CA PHE A 172 6.21 12.41 -3.10
C PHE A 172 7.43 13.26 -3.48
N SER A 173 7.86 14.17 -2.62
CA SER A 173 9.07 14.98 -2.82
C SER A 173 10.24 14.46 -1.99
N ASP A 174 11.45 14.89 -2.35
CA ASP A 174 12.67 14.63 -1.59
C ASP A 174 12.75 15.39 -0.25
N LYS A 175 11.85 16.36 -0.04
CA LYS A 175 11.71 17.09 1.22
C LYS A 175 10.84 16.35 2.24
N GLY A 176 10.37 15.15 1.92
CA GLY A 176 9.43 14.43 2.76
C GLY A 176 7.99 14.94 2.69
N THR A 177 7.71 15.93 1.84
CA THR A 177 6.35 16.40 1.60
C THR A 177 5.65 15.54 0.53
N PHE A 178 4.34 15.41 0.65
CA PHE A 178 3.50 14.78 -0.35
C PHE A 178 2.33 15.70 -0.72
N THR A 179 1.81 15.52 -1.92
CA THR A 179 0.57 16.13 -2.36
C THR A 179 -0.20 15.08 -3.14
N GLY A 180 -1.46 14.87 -2.83
CA GLY A 180 -2.27 13.92 -3.56
C GLY A 180 -3.74 14.24 -3.49
N ALA A 181 -4.47 13.70 -4.46
CA ALA A 181 -5.91 13.72 -4.48
C ALA A 181 -6.41 12.37 -5.02
N ALA A 182 -7.60 11.99 -4.57
CA ALA A 182 -8.35 10.90 -5.15
C ALA A 182 -9.78 11.36 -5.43
N ARG A 183 -10.38 10.74 -6.43
CA ARG A 183 -11.78 10.92 -6.78
C ARG A 183 -12.43 9.54 -6.76
N ASP A 184 -13.50 9.45 -5.99
CA ASP A 184 -14.42 8.33 -5.92
C ASP A 184 -15.68 8.71 -6.70
N THR A 185 -16.12 7.87 -7.62
CA THR A 185 -17.30 8.09 -8.47
C THR A 185 -18.14 6.84 -8.57
N ASP A 186 -19.44 7.06 -8.66
CA ASP A 186 -20.45 6.09 -9.09
C ASP A 186 -20.72 5.01 -8.04
N ASP A 187 -21.43 5.42 -6.99
CA ASP A 187 -21.99 4.50 -6.02
C ASP A 187 -23.28 3.88 -6.56
N GLN A 188 -23.17 2.64 -7.04
CA GLN A 188 -24.29 1.81 -7.48
C GLN A 188 -25.46 1.67 -6.49
N TYR A 189 -25.27 2.00 -5.21
CA TYR A 189 -26.36 2.00 -4.25
C TYR A 189 -27.33 3.17 -4.47
N TYR A 190 -26.93 4.17 -5.26
CA TYR A 190 -27.71 5.36 -5.51
C TYR A 190 -27.87 5.61 -7.01
N THR A 191 -29.08 5.98 -7.41
CA THR A 191 -29.42 6.29 -8.81
C THR A 191 -28.92 7.66 -9.27
N ASP A 192 -28.35 8.44 -8.36
CA ASP A 192 -27.89 9.80 -8.58
C ASP A 192 -26.35 9.84 -8.67
N ASP A 193 -25.80 10.85 -9.34
CA ASP A 193 -24.34 11.01 -9.50
C ASP A 193 -23.65 11.21 -8.14
N HIS A 194 -23.11 10.15 -7.55
CA HIS A 194 -22.32 10.21 -6.32
C HIS A 194 -20.85 10.38 -6.69
N SER A 195 -20.25 11.50 -6.27
CA SER A 195 -18.82 11.71 -6.40
C SER A 195 -18.23 12.35 -5.16
N ILE A 196 -17.06 11.85 -4.74
CA ILE A 196 -16.30 12.34 -3.60
C ILE A 196 -14.90 12.68 -4.10
N ASN A 197 -14.47 13.92 -3.89
CA ASN A 197 -13.09 14.32 -4.09
C ASN A 197 -12.43 14.44 -2.73
N VAL A 198 -11.29 13.78 -2.58
CA VAL A 198 -10.51 13.82 -1.35
C VAL A 198 -9.10 14.33 -1.59
N GLN A 199 -8.58 15.05 -0.60
CA GLN A 199 -7.19 15.44 -0.51
C GLN A 199 -6.45 14.45 0.38
N VAL A 200 -5.26 14.02 -0.04
CA VAL A 200 -4.38 13.19 0.79
C VAL A 200 -3.76 14.06 1.88
N THR A 201 -4.01 13.72 3.14
CA THR A 201 -3.53 14.44 4.32
C THR A 201 -2.32 13.78 4.97
N GLU A 202 -2.10 12.49 4.74
CA GLU A 202 -0.96 11.72 5.26
C GLU A 202 -0.73 10.42 4.47
N VAL A 203 0.44 9.81 4.62
CA VAL A 203 0.78 8.48 4.12
C VAL A 203 1.40 7.68 5.25
N ARG A 204 0.82 6.53 5.58
CA ARG A 204 1.25 5.64 6.66
C ARG A 204 1.18 4.16 6.25
N ASN A 205 1.58 3.28 7.16
CA ASN A 205 1.47 1.81 7.04
C ASN A 205 2.06 1.28 5.72
N ILE A 206 3.26 1.75 5.38
CA ILE A 206 3.95 1.30 4.19
C ILE A 206 4.52 -0.07 4.46
N ALA A 207 3.79 -1.09 4.02
CA ALA A 207 4.22 -2.46 4.15
C ALA A 207 4.78 -2.93 2.82
N VAL A 208 5.98 -3.51 2.88
CA VAL A 208 6.55 -4.21 1.74
C VAL A 208 6.75 -5.67 2.13
N SER A 209 5.99 -6.55 1.49
CA SER A 209 6.03 -8.00 1.73
C SER A 209 6.35 -8.73 0.43
N SER A 210 6.75 -10.01 0.47
CA SER A 210 6.89 -10.81 -0.77
C SER A 210 5.65 -10.75 -1.68
N ARG A 211 4.48 -10.44 -1.11
CA ARG A 211 3.19 -10.24 -1.81
C ARG A 211 2.98 -8.80 -2.31
N GLY A 212 4.05 -8.02 -2.42
CA GLY A 212 4.00 -6.66 -2.95
C GLY A 212 3.97 -5.59 -1.88
N LEU A 213 3.30 -4.50 -2.22
CA LEU A 213 3.38 -3.21 -1.58
C LEU A 213 2.00 -2.82 -1.09
N THR A 214 1.93 -2.23 0.09
CA THR A 214 0.69 -1.66 0.62
C THR A 214 0.98 -0.30 1.23
N PHE A 215 0.11 0.67 0.97
CA PHE A 215 0.12 1.99 1.56
C PHE A 215 -1.25 2.28 2.15
N THR A 216 -1.31 3.03 3.25
CA THR A 216 -2.54 3.68 3.69
C THR A 216 -2.39 5.19 3.55
N LEU A 217 -3.22 5.79 2.69
CA LEU A 217 -3.35 7.23 2.53
C LEU A 217 -4.39 7.72 3.51
N GLY A 218 -4.04 8.61 4.44
CA GLY A 218 -5.07 9.38 5.16
C GLY A 218 -5.61 10.45 4.22
N VAL A 219 -6.92 10.64 4.22
CA VAL A 219 -7.60 11.56 3.30
C VAL A 219 -8.62 12.43 4.01
N ARG A 220 -8.94 13.57 3.40
CA ARG A 220 -10.03 14.47 3.80
C ARG A 220 -10.91 14.78 2.61
N VAL A 221 -12.22 14.68 2.77
CA VAL A 221 -13.22 15.10 1.78
C VAL A 221 -13.15 16.61 1.60
N VAL A 222 -12.87 17.04 0.37
CA VAL A 222 -12.81 18.46 -0.01
C VAL A 222 -13.98 18.89 -0.88
N ASN A 223 -14.63 17.93 -1.55
CA ASN A 223 -15.86 18.18 -2.30
C ASN A 223 -16.67 16.88 -2.42
N THR A 224 -17.99 16.97 -2.36
CA THR A 224 -18.89 15.82 -2.57
C THR A 224 -20.17 16.27 -3.28
N ALA A 225 -20.76 15.39 -4.09
CA ALA A 225 -22.09 15.61 -4.66
C ALA A 225 -23.22 15.44 -3.61
N ARG A 226 -22.94 14.75 -2.50
CA ARG A 226 -23.90 14.40 -1.44
C ARG A 226 -23.36 14.78 -0.06
N PRO A 227 -23.31 16.09 0.28
CA PRO A 227 -22.83 16.55 1.59
C PRO A 227 -23.72 16.09 2.74
N ASP A 228 -24.97 15.69 2.47
CA ASP A 228 -25.88 15.04 3.40
C ASP A 228 -25.43 13.63 3.82
N ILE A 229 -24.73 12.92 2.94
CA ILE A 229 -24.24 11.55 3.17
C ILE A 229 -22.78 11.57 3.65
N CYS A 230 -21.93 12.33 2.97
CA CYS A 230 -20.51 12.40 3.28
C CYS A 230 -20.04 13.86 3.33
N PRO A 231 -20.18 14.54 4.48
CA PRO A 231 -19.90 15.96 4.62
C PRO A 231 -18.46 16.36 4.21
N VAL A 232 -18.32 17.57 3.68
CA VAL A 232 -16.99 18.17 3.47
C VAL A 232 -16.28 18.29 4.81
N GLY A 233 -15.00 17.89 4.85
CA GLY A 233 -14.21 17.82 6.07
C GLY A 233 -14.14 16.43 6.71
N SER A 234 -15.03 15.49 6.33
CA SER A 234 -14.91 14.08 6.71
C SER A 234 -13.51 13.55 6.41
N THR A 235 -12.94 12.82 7.35
CA THR A 235 -11.63 12.18 7.20
C THR A 235 -11.80 10.74 6.73
N GLY A 236 -10.71 10.04 6.45
CA GLY A 236 -10.77 8.65 6.04
C GLY A 236 -9.41 8.09 5.66
N THR A 237 -9.43 6.89 5.11
CA THR A 237 -8.28 6.19 4.59
C THR A 237 -8.53 5.59 3.22
N ILE A 238 -7.51 5.62 2.36
CA ILE A 238 -7.44 4.80 1.15
C ILE A 238 -6.22 3.88 1.28
N THR A 239 -6.46 2.59 1.45
CA THR A 239 -5.41 1.57 1.41
C THR A 239 -5.21 1.12 -0.02
N VAL A 240 -3.99 1.25 -0.55
CA VAL A 240 -3.61 0.88 -1.92
C VAL A 240 -2.56 -0.22 -1.83
N ALA A 241 -2.79 -1.35 -2.49
CA ALA A 241 -1.85 -2.43 -2.61
C ALA A 241 -1.49 -2.74 -4.06
N ASP A 242 -0.19 -2.79 -4.36
CA ASP A 242 0.39 -3.27 -5.62
C ASP A 242 0.96 -4.67 -5.36
N ASN A 243 0.29 -5.71 -5.87
CA ASN A 243 0.61 -7.10 -5.54
C ASN A 243 1.08 -7.85 -6.79
N PRO A 244 2.38 -8.19 -6.89
CA PRO A 244 2.94 -8.86 -8.06
C PRO A 244 2.47 -10.31 -8.19
N VAL A 245 1.75 -10.86 -7.20
CA VAL A 245 1.13 -12.18 -7.33
C VAL A 245 0.12 -12.10 -8.47
N LEU A 246 0.37 -12.92 -9.49
CA LEU A 246 -0.47 -12.99 -10.66
C LEU A 246 -1.81 -13.63 -10.29
N VAL A 247 -2.90 -13.00 -10.73
CA VAL A 247 -4.23 -13.61 -10.63
C VAL A 247 -4.30 -14.81 -11.57
N SER A 248 -4.74 -15.96 -11.05
CA SER A 248 -4.65 -17.26 -11.72
C SER A 248 -5.63 -17.46 -12.91
N SER A 249 -6.20 -16.40 -13.47
CA SER A 249 -7.36 -16.46 -14.37
C SER A 249 -7.07 -16.21 -15.86
N SER A 250 -5.81 -16.29 -16.33
CA SER A 250 -5.50 -15.92 -17.73
C SER A 250 -4.40 -16.76 -18.40
N ASN A 251 -4.73 -17.29 -19.59
CA ASN A 251 -3.85 -18.02 -20.50
C ASN A 251 -3.03 -17.11 -21.44
N THR A 252 -3.22 -15.78 -21.41
CA THR A 252 -2.69 -14.87 -22.45
C THR A 252 -1.90 -13.66 -21.94
N LYS A 253 -2.26 -13.05 -20.79
CA LYS A 253 -1.42 -12.04 -20.10
C LYS A 253 -1.71 -12.06 -18.60
N PRO A 254 -0.82 -12.59 -17.74
CA PRO A 254 -1.03 -12.56 -16.32
C PRO A 254 -1.04 -11.11 -15.79
N GLN A 255 -1.89 -10.84 -14.81
CA GLN A 255 -2.09 -9.51 -14.22
C GLN A 255 -1.88 -9.56 -12.70
N ASN A 256 -1.45 -8.44 -12.11
CA ASN A 256 -1.19 -8.29 -10.68
C ASN A 256 -2.48 -8.31 -9.84
N SER A 257 -2.45 -8.87 -8.63
CA SER A 257 -3.58 -8.92 -7.69
C SER A 257 -3.69 -7.64 -6.84
N ASP A 258 -3.61 -6.49 -7.51
CA ASP A 258 -3.68 -5.18 -6.87
C ASP A 258 -5.01 -4.97 -6.15
N SER A 259 -5.03 -4.12 -5.13
CA SER A 259 -6.27 -3.71 -4.45
C SER A 259 -6.26 -2.27 -3.95
N ILE A 260 -7.45 -1.68 -3.84
CA ILE A 260 -7.69 -0.34 -3.32
C ILE A 260 -8.91 -0.42 -2.41
N ALA A 261 -8.77 -0.12 -1.13
CA ALA A 261 -9.87 -0.05 -0.17
C ALA A 261 -10.00 1.37 0.38
N SER A 262 -11.19 1.96 0.30
CA SER A 262 -11.51 3.26 0.90
C SER A 262 -12.44 3.08 2.11
N THR A 263 -12.18 3.87 3.15
CA THR A 263 -13.01 3.98 4.35
C THR A 263 -13.03 5.44 4.76
N TYR A 264 -14.19 6.00 5.10
CA TYR A 264 -14.30 7.39 5.53
C TYR A 264 -15.02 7.49 6.87
N ASP A 265 -14.62 8.48 7.65
CA ASP A 265 -15.20 8.83 8.93
C ASP A 265 -16.46 9.68 8.69
N GLY A 266 -17.61 9.05 8.89
CA GLY A 266 -18.93 9.64 8.71
C GLY A 266 -19.96 8.51 8.66
N ALA A 267 -21.06 8.65 9.40
CA ALA A 267 -22.02 7.55 9.60
C ALA A 267 -22.52 6.90 8.29
N ASN A 268 -22.52 7.66 7.19
CA ASN A 268 -23.04 7.22 5.89
C ASN A 268 -22.04 7.37 4.73
N CYS A 269 -20.78 7.75 4.97
CA CYS A 269 -19.84 7.84 3.87
C CYS A 269 -19.63 6.42 3.26
N PRO A 270 -19.64 6.30 1.92
CA PRO A 270 -19.55 4.99 1.29
C PRO A 270 -18.17 4.37 1.54
N THR A 271 -18.13 3.08 1.84
CA THR A 271 -16.87 2.33 1.95
C THR A 271 -16.78 1.35 0.79
N HIS A 272 -15.60 1.25 0.18
CA HIS A 272 -15.41 0.42 -0.99
C HIS A 272 -14.11 -0.37 -0.90
N THR A 273 -14.13 -1.58 -1.43
CA THR A 273 -12.93 -2.37 -1.68
C THR A 273 -12.95 -2.75 -3.16
N HIS A 274 -11.85 -2.46 -3.85
CA HIS A 274 -11.58 -2.76 -5.25
C HIS A 274 -10.34 -3.64 -5.33
N GLY A 275 -10.25 -4.50 -6.33
CA GLY A 275 -9.14 -5.43 -6.50
C GLY A 275 -9.53 -6.88 -6.27
N TRP A 276 -8.62 -7.79 -6.61
CA TRP A 276 -8.84 -9.23 -6.54
C TRP A 276 -7.77 -9.87 -5.68
N ASN A 277 -8.18 -10.65 -4.68
CA ASN A 277 -7.29 -11.65 -4.09
C ASN A 277 -7.74 -13.05 -4.54
N ASN A 278 -6.82 -14.02 -4.61
CA ASN A 278 -7.14 -15.39 -5.03
C ASN A 278 -8.14 -16.11 -4.08
N THR A 279 -8.42 -15.55 -2.91
CA THR A 279 -9.41 -16.08 -1.95
C THR A 279 -10.82 -15.51 -2.16
N ASP A 280 -11.00 -14.48 -2.98
CA ASP A 280 -12.33 -13.91 -3.35
C ASP A 280 -13.04 -14.75 -4.43
N GLY A 281 -12.37 -15.79 -4.93
CA GLY A 281 -12.89 -16.75 -5.91
C GLY A 281 -13.95 -17.67 -5.31
N GLY A 282 -15.18 -17.56 -5.82
CA GLY A 282 -16.28 -18.51 -5.59
C GLY A 282 -17.09 -18.74 -6.88
N VAL A 283 -18.09 -19.63 -6.82
CA VAL A 283 -18.91 -20.04 -7.98
C VAL A 283 -19.62 -18.85 -8.65
N ARG A 284 -19.67 -18.89 -9.99
CA ARG A 284 -20.20 -17.89 -10.93
C ARG A 284 -21.61 -17.41 -10.55
N THR A 285 -21.86 -16.10 -10.58
CA THR A 285 -23.22 -15.54 -10.52
C THR A 285 -23.47 -14.68 -11.76
N SER A 286 -24.46 -15.08 -12.57
CA SER A 286 -24.97 -14.30 -13.69
C SER A 286 -25.93 -13.23 -13.17
N PRO A 287 -25.84 -11.95 -13.55
CA PRO A 287 -26.81 -10.95 -13.13
C PRO A 287 -28.20 -11.24 -13.69
N THR A 288 -29.24 -10.93 -12.92
CA THR A 288 -30.66 -11.28 -13.18
C THR A 288 -31.29 -10.51 -14.35
N TRP A 289 -30.68 -9.42 -14.81
CA TRP A 289 -31.31 -8.45 -15.72
C TRP A 289 -30.53 -8.14 -17.00
N GLY A 290 -29.97 -9.15 -17.67
CA GLY A 290 -29.62 -9.08 -19.10
C GLY A 290 -28.72 -7.91 -19.53
N GLY A 291 -27.50 -7.84 -18.98
CA GLY A 291 -26.38 -7.06 -19.53
C GLY A 291 -25.30 -7.99 -20.11
N PHE A 292 -24.50 -7.51 -21.07
CA PHE A 292 -23.37 -8.29 -21.59
C PHE A 292 -22.40 -8.66 -20.44
N PRO A 293 -21.94 -9.92 -20.34
CA PRO A 293 -21.20 -10.41 -19.19
C PRO A 293 -19.76 -9.91 -19.27
N GLY A 294 -19.30 -9.12 -18.29
CA GLY A 294 -17.93 -8.65 -18.27
C GLY A 294 -17.77 -7.45 -17.35
N GLY A 295 -17.58 -7.73 -16.07
CA GLY A 295 -17.20 -6.72 -15.08
C GLY A 295 -16.84 -7.42 -13.79
N GLY A 296 -15.79 -6.95 -13.12
CA GLY A 296 -15.46 -7.35 -11.76
C GLY A 296 -14.40 -6.46 -11.15
N GLN A 297 -14.18 -6.65 -9.85
CA GLN A 297 -13.39 -5.72 -9.05
C GLN A 297 -11.91 -5.83 -9.43
N TRP A 298 -11.35 -4.74 -9.91
CA TRP A 298 -9.97 -4.68 -10.37
C TRP A 298 -9.28 -3.43 -9.83
N ALA A 299 -7.97 -3.50 -9.63
CA ALA A 299 -7.17 -2.32 -9.35
C ALA A 299 -5.92 -2.31 -10.24
N VAL A 300 -5.47 -1.12 -10.59
CA VAL A 300 -4.18 -0.90 -11.23
C VAL A 300 -3.43 0.11 -10.39
N VAL A 301 -2.29 -0.30 -9.84
CA VAL A 301 -1.39 0.56 -9.09
C VAL A 301 -0.11 0.75 -9.88
N THR A 302 0.43 1.97 -9.89
CA THR A 302 1.66 2.29 -10.62
C THR A 302 2.48 3.29 -9.82
N LEU A 303 3.77 3.02 -9.70
CA LEU A 303 4.74 3.86 -8.99
C LEU A 303 5.77 4.52 -9.93
#